data_AF-A0A8E2DIY3-F1
#
_entry.id   AF-A0A8E2DIY3-F1
#
_cell.length_a   1.000
_cell.length_b   1.000
_cell.length_c   1.000
_cell.angle_alpha   90.00
_cell.angle_beta   90.00
_cell.angle_gamma   90.00
#
_symmetry.space_group_name_H-M   'P 1'
#
loop_
_entity.id
_entity.type
_entity.pdbx_description
1 polymer ?
#
loop_
_entity_poly.entity_id
_entity_poly.type
_entity_poly.pdbx_seq_one_letter_code
_entity_poly.pdbx_strand_id
1 'polypeptide(L)'
;INLIVGDYLKLKGPHADVMDQALDVAKWFVHHSRALALLQQEQVSRHPDARPLTLVLPVITRWTAHYLTCTRLLELEVPMRKLVLEPMTRDAVLSCAGDKRDAKEKARVIVNLIGESSFWSQLKM
;
A
#
# COMPACT_ATOMS: atom_id res chain seq x y z
N ILE A 1 10.05 24.84 -0.54
CA ILE A 1 10.31 23.55 -1.23
C ILE A 1 9.03 22.83 -1.73
N ASN A 2 7.82 23.32 -1.39
CA ASN A 2 6.55 22.64 -1.63
C ASN A 2 5.96 22.75 -3.07
N LEU A 3 6.40 23.71 -3.90
CA LEU A 3 5.83 23.89 -5.25
C LEU A 3 6.44 22.94 -6.29
N ILE A 4 7.76 22.75 -6.25
CA ILE A 4 8.48 21.96 -7.28
C ILE A 4 8.02 20.50 -7.27
N VAL A 5 7.82 19.93 -6.07
CA VAL A 5 7.33 18.55 -5.94
C VAL A 5 5.90 18.44 -6.46
N GLY A 6 5.01 19.36 -6.09
CA GLY A 6 3.62 19.36 -6.56
C GLY A 6 3.51 19.47 -8.08
N ASP A 7 4.35 20.28 -8.73
CA ASP A 7 4.33 20.43 -10.19
C ASP A 7 5.03 19.26 -10.92
N TYR A 8 6.04 18.63 -10.31
CA TYR A 8 6.63 17.37 -10.79
C TYR A 8 5.61 16.22 -10.81
N LEU A 9 4.72 16.19 -9.82
CA LEU A 9 3.64 15.20 -9.72
C LEU A 9 2.44 15.49 -10.64
N LYS A 10 2.18 16.77 -10.97
CA LYS A 10 1.14 17.17 -11.94
C LYS A 10 1.52 16.89 -13.39
N LEU A 11 2.81 16.78 -13.69
CA LEU A 11 3.27 16.25 -14.96
C LEU A 11 2.87 14.77 -14.98
N LYS A 12 1.82 14.43 -15.74
CA LYS A 12 1.30 13.07 -15.95
C LYS A 12 2.34 12.18 -16.62
N GLY A 13 3.38 11.82 -15.89
CA GLY A 13 4.37 10.82 -16.25
C GLY A 13 4.19 9.57 -15.40
N PRO A 14 5.04 8.54 -15.63
CA PRO A 14 4.98 7.26 -14.91
C PRO A 14 4.95 7.39 -13.38
N HIS A 15 5.49 8.48 -12.83
CA HIS A 15 5.51 8.76 -11.40
C HIS A 15 4.12 9.07 -10.80
N ALA A 16 3.24 9.73 -11.57
CA ALA A 16 1.87 10.00 -11.14
C ALA A 16 1.08 8.68 -10.95
N ASP A 17 1.28 7.75 -11.88
CA ASP A 17 0.59 6.45 -11.86
C ASP A 17 1.02 5.60 -10.66
N VAL A 18 2.32 5.57 -10.33
CA VAL A 18 2.85 4.81 -9.18
C VAL A 18 2.34 5.34 -7.85
N MET A 19 2.17 6.65 -7.73
CA MET A 19 1.58 7.25 -6.53
C MET A 19 0.09 6.96 -6.40
N ASP A 20 -0.66 6.99 -7.50
CA ASP A 20 -2.08 6.63 -7.49
C ASP A 20 -2.25 5.15 -7.13
N GLN A 21 -1.37 4.29 -7.64
CA GLN A 21 -1.28 2.87 -7.25
C GLN A 21 -0.96 2.70 -5.75
N ALA A 22 0.03 3.43 -5.23
CA ALA A 22 0.39 3.41 -3.82
C ALA A 22 -0.79 3.86 -2.94
N LEU A 23 -1.50 4.90 -3.38
CA LEU A 23 -2.69 5.38 -2.71
C LEU A 23 -3.81 4.33 -2.72
N ASP A 24 -4.02 3.65 -3.83
CA ASP A 24 -4.99 2.58 -3.95
C ASP A 24 -4.68 1.39 -3.02
N VAL A 25 -3.40 1.04 -2.86
CA VAL A 25 -2.95 0.04 -1.87
C VAL A 25 -3.31 0.49 -0.46
N ALA A 26 -2.93 1.72 -0.08
CA ALA A 26 -3.21 2.25 1.26
C ALA A 26 -4.71 2.30 1.56
N LYS A 27 -5.51 2.82 0.61
CA LYS A 27 -6.98 2.85 0.69
C LYS A 27 -7.55 1.46 0.89
N TRP A 28 -7.12 0.49 0.07
CA TRP A 28 -7.67 -0.85 0.14
C TRP A 28 -7.43 -1.48 1.52
N PHE A 29 -6.23 -1.40 2.08
CA PHE A 29 -5.98 -1.94 3.42
C PHE A 29 -6.76 -1.21 4.52
N VAL A 30 -6.86 0.12 4.46
CA VAL A 30 -7.59 0.89 5.48
C VAL A 30 -9.10 0.59 5.47
N HIS A 31 -9.68 0.33 4.30
CA HIS A 31 -11.09 -0.06 4.18
C HIS A 31 -11.38 -1.52 4.52
N HIS A 32 -10.36 -2.38 4.61
CA HIS A 32 -10.51 -3.79 4.97
C HIS A 32 -9.83 -4.06 6.31
N SER A 33 -10.56 -3.85 7.41
CA SER A 33 -10.05 -3.98 8.78
C SER A 33 -9.33 -5.30 9.06
N ARG A 34 -9.82 -6.41 8.48
CA ARG A 34 -9.16 -7.72 8.59
C ARG A 34 -7.82 -7.78 7.86
N ALA A 35 -7.71 -7.19 6.67
CA ALA A 35 -6.44 -7.09 5.95
C ALA A 35 -5.44 -6.22 6.71
N LEU A 36 -5.91 -5.12 7.32
CA LEU A 36 -5.09 -4.28 8.19
C LEU A 36 -4.59 -5.03 9.42
N ALA A 37 -5.44 -5.84 10.06
CA ALA A 37 -5.06 -6.67 11.19
C ALA A 37 -3.98 -7.71 10.82
N LEU A 38 -4.11 -8.36 9.64
CA LEU A 38 -3.09 -9.28 9.13
C LEU A 38 -1.74 -8.57 8.90
N LEU A 39 -1.77 -7.36 8.33
CA LEU A 39 -0.56 -6.55 8.17
C LEU A 39 0.06 -6.17 9.52
N GLN A 40 -0.74 -5.83 10.53
CA GLN A 40 -0.25 -5.55 11.88
C GLN A 40 0.38 -6.79 12.52
N GLN A 41 -0.21 -7.97 12.35
CA GLN A 41 0.35 -9.23 12.83
C GLN A 41 1.71 -9.53 12.20
N GLU A 42 1.87 -9.32 10.90
CA GLU A 42 3.17 -9.48 10.22
C GLU A 42 4.22 -8.49 10.75
N GLN A 43 3.83 -7.27 11.09
CA GLN A 43 4.74 -6.29 11.71
C GLN A 43 5.19 -6.73 13.11
N VAL A 44 4.26 -7.16 13.97
CA VAL A 44 4.56 -7.63 15.34
C VAL A 44 5.41 -8.90 15.30
N SER A 45 5.09 -9.85 14.42
CA SER A 45 5.87 -11.09 14.24
C SER A 45 7.34 -10.79 13.92
N ARG A 46 7.60 -9.71 13.17
CA ARG A 46 8.96 -9.29 12.81
C ARG A 46 9.64 -8.46 13.89
N HIS A 47 8.89 -7.61 14.57
CA HIS A 47 9.40 -6.70 15.60
C HIS A 47 8.47 -6.70 16.81
N PRO A 48 8.57 -7.71 17.71
CA PRO A 48 7.65 -7.88 18.83
C PRO A 48 7.61 -6.68 19.79
N ASP A 49 8.75 -5.99 19.94
CA ASP A 49 8.91 -4.84 20.83
C ASP A 49 8.55 -3.50 20.16
N ALA A 50 8.26 -3.49 18.86
CA ALA A 50 7.95 -2.29 18.11
C ALA A 50 6.43 -2.09 17.97
N ARG A 51 5.98 -0.82 18.02
CA ARG A 51 4.59 -0.49 17.70
C ARG A 51 4.33 -0.64 16.20
N PRO A 52 3.28 -1.36 15.77
CA PRO A 52 2.90 -1.46 14.37
C PRO A 52 2.63 -0.08 13.75
N LEU A 53 3.17 0.14 12.57
CA LEU A 53 2.92 1.35 11.79
C LEU A 53 1.53 1.29 11.18
N THR A 54 0.86 2.44 11.17
CA THR A 54 -0.48 2.61 10.59
C THR A 54 -0.37 3.22 9.20
N LEU A 55 -1.19 2.76 8.27
CA LEU A 55 -1.31 3.37 6.94
C LEU A 55 -1.97 4.75 7.06
N VAL A 56 -1.38 5.74 6.42
CA VAL A 56 -1.91 7.10 6.38
C VAL A 56 -2.70 7.26 5.08
N LEU A 57 -3.97 7.63 5.16
CA LEU A 57 -4.71 8.06 3.98
C LEU A 57 -4.48 9.55 3.75
N PRO A 58 -4.18 9.97 2.50
CA PRO A 58 -3.99 11.37 2.21
C PRO A 58 -5.33 12.10 2.19
N VAL A 59 -5.35 13.28 2.81
CA VAL A 59 -6.41 14.26 2.58
C VAL A 59 -6.16 14.87 1.20
N ILE A 60 -7.16 14.76 0.31
CA ILE A 60 -7.12 15.07 -1.13
C ILE A 60 -6.47 16.44 -1.46
N THR A 61 -6.55 17.40 -0.56
CA THR A 61 -6.12 18.78 -0.81
C THR A 61 -4.63 19.05 -0.63
N ARG A 62 -3.79 18.05 -0.27
CA ARG A 62 -2.37 18.28 0.03
C ARG A 62 -1.45 17.18 -0.50
N TRP A 63 -0.57 17.53 -1.44
CA TRP A 63 0.50 16.68 -1.99
C TRP A 63 1.45 16.13 -0.91
N THR A 64 1.61 16.81 0.23
CA THR A 64 2.36 16.29 1.39
C THR A 64 1.78 14.99 1.93
N ALA A 65 0.46 14.81 1.77
CA ALA A 65 -0.22 13.63 2.23
C ALA A 65 0.09 12.43 1.30
N HIS A 66 0.21 12.65 -0.01
CA HIS A 66 0.67 11.63 -0.97
C HIS A 66 2.10 11.19 -0.64
N TYR A 67 2.99 12.15 -0.41
CA TYR A 67 4.37 11.86 0.03
C TYR A 67 4.39 11.01 1.30
N LEU A 68 3.61 11.40 2.34
CA LEU A 68 3.55 10.66 3.59
C LEU A 68 3.01 9.22 3.42
N THR A 69 2.02 9.02 2.55
CA THR A 69 1.53 7.68 2.19
C THR A 69 2.62 6.84 1.55
N CYS A 70 3.34 7.39 0.57
CA CYS A 70 4.43 6.68 -0.10
C CYS A 70 5.56 6.33 0.88
N THR A 71 6.01 7.28 1.71
CA THR A 71 7.01 7.04 2.75
C THR A 71 6.56 5.93 3.69
N ARG A 72 5.29 5.97 4.14
CA ARG A 72 4.74 4.95 5.03
C ARG A 72 4.68 3.56 4.37
N LEU A 73 4.35 3.50 3.09
CA LEU A 73 4.33 2.24 2.34
C LEU A 73 5.75 1.66 2.18
N LEU A 74 6.76 2.50 1.95
CA LEU A 74 8.14 2.06 1.87
C LEU A 74 8.64 1.47 3.20
N GLU A 75 8.25 2.04 4.34
CA GLU A 75 8.52 1.45 5.67
C GLU A 75 7.83 0.09 5.85
N LEU A 76 6.69 -0.10 5.18
CA LEU A 76 5.88 -1.31 5.22
C LEU A 76 6.14 -2.29 4.07
N GLU A 77 7.13 -2.03 3.20
CA GLU A 77 7.40 -2.89 2.04
C GLU A 77 7.61 -4.34 2.46
N VAL A 78 8.53 -4.57 3.39
CA VAL A 78 8.91 -5.93 3.83
C VAL A 78 7.70 -6.71 4.38
N PRO A 79 6.93 -6.20 5.37
CA PRO A 79 5.77 -6.93 5.87
C PRO A 79 4.66 -7.07 4.82
N MET A 80 4.41 -6.07 3.97
CA MET A 80 3.40 -6.17 2.90
C MET A 80 3.77 -7.22 1.85
N ARG A 81 5.04 -7.25 1.42
CA ARG A 81 5.52 -8.23 0.44
C ARG A 81 5.44 -9.65 0.99
N LYS A 82 5.86 -9.87 2.24
CA LYS A 82 5.73 -11.17 2.88
C LYS A 82 4.28 -11.64 2.91
N LEU A 83 3.37 -10.73 3.29
CA LEU A 83 1.94 -11.01 3.37
C LEU A 83 1.33 -11.48 2.04
N VAL A 84 1.79 -10.96 0.89
CA VAL A 84 1.24 -11.31 -0.44
C VAL A 84 2.01 -12.40 -1.20
N LEU A 85 3.26 -12.68 -0.81
CA LEU A 85 4.11 -13.69 -1.43
C LEU A 85 3.98 -15.06 -0.77
N GLU A 86 3.69 -15.11 0.53
CA GLU A 86 3.45 -16.36 1.25
C GLU A 86 2.03 -16.90 0.93
N PRO A 87 1.88 -18.16 0.44
CA PRO A 87 0.59 -18.65 -0.04
C PRO A 87 -0.55 -18.57 0.98
N MET A 88 -0.30 -18.94 2.24
CA MET A 88 -1.33 -18.96 3.28
C MET A 88 -1.85 -17.55 3.61
N THR A 89 -0.95 -16.58 3.76
CA THR A 89 -1.34 -15.21 4.08
C THR A 89 -1.91 -14.50 2.87
N ARG A 90 -1.46 -14.84 1.66
CA ARG A 90 -2.01 -14.32 0.40
C ARG A 90 -3.49 -14.67 0.26
N ASP A 91 -3.87 -15.92 0.48
CA ASP A 91 -5.27 -16.35 0.43
C ASP A 91 -6.10 -15.68 1.54
N ALA A 92 -5.52 -15.50 2.73
CA ALA A 92 -6.15 -14.77 3.81
C ALA A 92 -6.42 -13.29 3.43
N VAL A 93 -5.48 -12.61 2.76
CA VAL A 93 -5.69 -11.25 2.26
C VAL A 93 -6.75 -11.20 1.17
N LEU A 94 -6.70 -12.11 0.19
CA LEU A 94 -7.70 -12.16 -0.89
C LEU A 94 -9.13 -12.39 -0.36
N SER A 95 -9.26 -13.20 0.70
CA SER A 95 -10.56 -13.43 1.36
C SER A 95 -11.14 -12.19 2.05
N CYS A 96 -10.33 -11.14 2.29
CA CYS A 96 -10.80 -9.90 2.91
C CYS A 96 -11.66 -9.04 1.97
N ALA A 97 -11.66 -9.31 0.66
CA ALA A 97 -12.34 -8.51 -0.35
C ALA A 97 -13.88 -8.62 -0.32
N GLY A 98 -14.44 -9.63 0.34
CA GLY A 98 -15.86 -9.96 0.30
C GLY A 98 -16.26 -10.78 -0.95
N ASP A 99 -17.57 -10.97 -1.15
CA ASP A 99 -18.08 -11.97 -2.11
C ASP A 99 -18.25 -11.48 -3.55
N LYS A 100 -18.34 -10.17 -3.74
CA LYS A 100 -18.61 -9.59 -5.06
C LYS A 100 -17.42 -9.78 -5.99
N ARG A 101 -17.71 -10.06 -7.27
CA ARG A 101 -16.70 -10.37 -8.30
C ARG A 101 -15.72 -9.20 -8.52
N ASP A 102 -16.24 -7.99 -8.58
CA ASP A 102 -15.48 -6.74 -8.72
C ASP A 102 -14.53 -6.51 -7.52
N ALA A 103 -15.00 -6.77 -6.31
CA ALA A 103 -14.19 -6.63 -5.10
C ALA A 103 -13.03 -7.64 -5.07
N LYS A 104 -13.30 -8.91 -5.41
CA LYS A 104 -12.28 -9.96 -5.54
C LYS A 104 -11.23 -9.60 -6.60
N GLU A 105 -11.67 -9.03 -7.72
CA GLU A 105 -10.76 -8.62 -8.78
C GLU A 105 -9.87 -7.45 -8.34
N LYS A 106 -10.44 -6.44 -7.68
CA LYS A 106 -9.65 -5.32 -7.12
C LYS A 106 -8.62 -5.84 -6.11
N ALA A 107 -8.98 -6.78 -5.25
CA ALA A 107 -8.05 -7.38 -4.30
C ALA A 107 -6.90 -8.12 -5.01
N ARG A 108 -7.17 -8.86 -6.09
CA ARG A 108 -6.11 -9.49 -6.90
C ARG A 108 -5.16 -8.47 -7.50
N VAL A 109 -5.69 -7.38 -8.05
CA VAL A 109 -4.88 -6.29 -8.60
C VAL A 109 -3.96 -5.71 -7.53
N ILE A 110 -4.49 -5.40 -6.35
CA ILE A 110 -3.70 -4.88 -5.21
C ILE A 110 -2.63 -5.89 -4.76
N VAL A 111 -3.02 -7.15 -4.59
CA VAL A 111 -2.11 -8.22 -4.12
C VAL A 111 -1.00 -8.49 -5.14
N ASN A 112 -1.29 -8.46 -6.44
CA ASN A 112 -0.29 -8.62 -7.50
C ASN A 112 0.66 -7.42 -7.54
N LEU A 113 0.13 -6.20 -7.49
CA LEU A 113 0.92 -4.96 -7.46
C LEU A 113 1.93 -4.95 -6.31
N ILE A 114 1.52 -5.37 -5.11
CA ILE A 114 2.41 -5.47 -3.93
C ILE A 114 3.48 -6.56 -4.15
N GLY A 115 3.18 -7.63 -4.88
CA GLY A 115 4.15 -8.68 -5.19
C GLY A 115 5.23 -8.26 -6.18
N GLU A 116 4.94 -7.28 -7.05
CA GLU A 116 5.83 -6.81 -8.10
C GLU A 116 7.00 -5.97 -7.54
N SER A 117 8.23 -6.42 -7.75
CA SER A 117 9.43 -5.66 -7.37
C SER A 117 9.53 -4.30 -8.07
N SER A 118 8.98 -4.17 -9.29
CA SER A 118 8.97 -2.94 -10.08
C SER A 118 8.17 -1.83 -9.43
N PHE A 119 7.06 -2.16 -8.77
CA PHE A 119 6.27 -1.17 -8.03
C PHE A 119 7.10 -0.51 -6.93
N TRP A 120 7.77 -1.33 -6.11
CA TRP A 120 8.60 -0.84 -5.00
C TRP A 120 9.85 -0.09 -5.46
N SER A 121 10.48 -0.53 -6.57
CA SER A 121 11.62 0.20 -7.11
C SER A 121 11.21 1.57 -7.63
N GLN A 122 10.07 1.67 -8.32
CA GLN A 122 9.53 2.95 -8.81
C GLN A 122 9.08 3.87 -7.67
N LEU A 123 8.60 3.31 -6.55
CA LEU A 123 8.19 4.09 -5.39
C LEU A 123 9.37 4.72 -4.61
N LYS A 124 10.58 4.16 -4.73
CA LYS A 124 11.81 4.64 -4.06
C LYS A 124 12.54 5.74 -4.83
N MET A 125 12.23 5.91 -6.13
CA MET A 125 12.93 6.83 -7.04
C MET A 125 12.48 8.28 -6.89
#